data_AF-A0A6L8UCW2-F1
#
_entry.id   AF-A0A6L8UCW2-F1
#
_cell.length_a   1.000
_cell.length_b   1.000
_cell.length_c   1.000
_cell.angle_alpha   90.00
_cell.angle_beta   90.00
_cell.angle_gamma   90.00
#
_symmetry.space_group_name_H-M   'P 1'
#
loop_
_entity.id
_entity.type
_entity.pdbx_description
1 polymer ?
#
loop_
_entity_poly.entity_id
_entity_poly.type
_entity_poly.pdbx_seq_one_letter_code
_entity_poly.pdbx_strand_id
1 'polypeptide(L)' 'MNNKNMYQTDFLTANSFVIGMGSIFNLAGNYFNYNYSPSAEEADEIAIASDWNIIGEDIKQAISGYEKENHKQLVLPF' A
#
# COMPACT_ATOMS: atom_id res chain seq x y z
N MET A 1 -12.29 -9.92 11.18
CA MET A 1 -11.95 -8.98 10.08
C MET A 1 -10.46 -8.79 10.12
N ASN A 2 -9.75 -9.28 9.10
CA ASN A 2 -8.28 -9.25 9.09
C ASN A 2 -7.86 -7.90 8.53
N ASN A 3 -7.53 -6.95 9.40
CA ASN A 3 -6.94 -5.67 8.99
C ASN A 3 -5.52 -5.95 8.51
N LYS A 4 -5.38 -6.35 7.24
CA LYS A 4 -4.12 -6.14 6.55
C LYS A 4 -3.94 -4.62 6.54
N ASN A 5 -3.05 -4.12 7.39
CA ASN A 5 -2.51 -2.76 7.27
C ASN A 5 -1.75 -2.75 5.95
N MET A 6 -2.49 -2.57 4.87
CA MET A 6 -1.95 -2.40 3.54
C MET A 6 -1.41 -0.98 3.55
N TYR A 7 -0.11 -0.84 3.82
CA TYR A 7 0.56 0.43 3.62
C TYR A 7 0.27 0.85 2.18
N GLN A 8 -0.47 1.94 2.08
CA GLN A 8 -0.99 2.46 0.82
C GLN A 8 0.16 3.22 0.16
N THR A 9 0.59 2.78 -1.02
CA THR A 9 1.59 3.50 -1.83
C THR A 9 1.13 4.89 -2.23
N ASP A 10 -0.18 5.14 -2.13
CA ASP A 10 -0.83 6.42 -2.35
C ASP A 10 -1.03 7.23 -1.05
N PHE A 11 -0.49 6.79 0.09
CA PHE A 11 -0.75 7.41 1.40
C PHE A 11 -0.48 8.92 1.40
N LEU A 12 0.63 9.41 0.84
CA LEU A 12 0.92 10.85 0.76
C LEU A 12 0.50 11.49 -0.57
N THR A 13 -0.40 10.85 -1.31
CA THR A 13 -0.86 11.35 -2.61
C THR A 13 -2.36 11.59 -2.59
N ALA A 14 -2.81 12.52 -3.43
CA ALA A 14 -4.23 12.73 -3.64
C ALA A 14 -4.82 11.51 -4.38
N ASN A 15 -5.47 10.61 -3.67
CA ASN A 15 -5.95 9.33 -4.21
C ASN A 15 -7.42 9.32 -4.65
N SER A 16 -8.05 10.49 -4.87
CA SER A 16 -9.47 10.57 -5.23
C SER A 16 -9.74 11.53 -6.38
N PHE A 17 -10.24 10.95 -7.48
CA PHE A 17 -10.68 11.68 -8.67
C PHE A 17 -11.82 12.68 -8.36
N VAL A 18 -12.76 12.30 -7.48
CA VAL A 18 -13.88 13.16 -7.09
C VAL A 18 -13.39 14.36 -6.26
N ILE A 19 -12.41 14.15 -5.39
CA ILE A 19 -11.74 15.25 -4.65
C ILE A 19 -11.03 16.19 -5.63
N GLY A 20 -10.32 15.64 -6.62
CA GLY A 20 -9.66 16.41 -7.67
C GLY A 20 -10.64 17.27 -8.48
N MET A 21 -11.76 16.69 -8.95
CA MET A 21 -12.81 17.43 -9.66
C MET A 21 -13.47 18.50 -8.78
N GLY A 22 -13.80 18.17 -7.52
CA GLY A 22 -14.41 19.11 -6.57
C GLY A 22 -13.50 20.30 -6.23
N SER A 23 -12.18 20.10 -6.30
CA SER A 23 -11.19 21.16 -6.10
C SER A 23 -11.20 22.22 -7.21
N ILE A 24 -11.44 21.82 -8.47
CA ILE A 24 -11.50 22.75 -9.63
C ILE A 24 -12.69 23.72 -9.51
N PHE A 25 -13.85 23.20 -9.12
CA PHE A 25 -15.05 24.01 -8.98
C PHE A 25 -15.14 24.76 -7.65
N ASN A 26 -14.22 24.50 -6.71
CA ASN A 26 -14.19 25.05 -5.35
C ASN A 26 -15.57 25.02 -4.67
N LEU A 27 -16.35 23.95 -4.91
CA LEU A 27 -17.77 23.86 -4.53
C LEU A 27 -18.00 23.80 -3.01
N ALA A 28 -16.94 23.76 -2.21
CA ALA A 28 -17.04 23.70 -0.77
C ALA A 28 -15.94 24.50 -0.05
N GLY A 29 -14.68 24.53 -0.52
CA GLY A 29 -13.58 25.26 0.14
C GLY A 29 -13.17 24.67 1.50
N ASN A 30 -11.89 24.32 1.66
CA ASN A 30 -11.29 23.83 2.92
C ASN A 30 -11.85 22.52 3.53
N TYR A 31 -12.57 21.68 2.79
CA TYR A 31 -13.09 20.40 3.32
C TYR A 31 -12.23 19.16 2.98
N PHE A 32 -11.16 19.31 2.21
CA PHE A 32 -10.32 18.18 1.80
C PHE A 32 -9.18 17.98 2.79
N ASN A 33 -9.35 17.01 3.69
CA ASN A 33 -8.25 16.49 4.49
C ASN A 33 -7.44 15.55 3.60
N TYR A 34 -6.31 16.04 3.10
CA TYR A 34 -5.29 15.17 2.53
C TYR A 34 -4.56 14.45 3.67
N ASN A 35 -4.13 13.22 3.42
CA ASN A 35 -3.16 12.58 4.28
C ASN A 35 -1.90 13.45 4.31
N TYR A 36 -1.46 13.80 5.52
CA TYR A 36 -0.29 14.62 5.73
C TYR A 36 0.61 13.95 6.76
N SER A 37 1.92 14.08 6.56
CA SER A 37 2.89 13.74 7.59
C SER A 37 3.23 15.02 8.38
N PRO A 38 3.25 14.97 9.72
CA PRO A 38 3.71 16.06 10.58
C PRO A 38 5.11 16.60 10.24
N SER A 39 5.98 15.78 9.66
CA SER A 39 7.33 16.19 9.24
C SER A 39 7.77 15.52 7.93
N ALA A 40 8.74 16.15 7.25
CA ALA A 40 9.36 15.58 6.05
C ALA A 40 10.09 14.26 6.38
N GLU A 41 10.74 14.18 7.54
CA GLU A 41 11.43 12.98 8.01
C GLU A 41 10.47 11.79 8.18
N GLU A 42 9.33 12.02 8.82
CA GLU A 42 8.29 10.99 8.97
C GLU A 42 7.66 10.60 7.62
N ALA A 43 7.56 11.54 6.68
CA ALA A 43 7.08 11.24 5.33
C ALA A 43 8.04 10.29 4.59
N ASP A 44 9.34 10.58 4.67
CA ASP A 44 10.39 9.78 4.04
C ASP A 44 10.48 8.38 4.69
N GLU A 45 10.37 8.30 6.01
CA GLU A 45 10.33 7.01 6.74
C GLU A 45 9.15 6.15 6.27
N ILE A 46 7.95 6.72 6.22
CA ILE A 46 6.73 6.03 5.78
C ILE A 46 6.88 5.56 4.32
N ALA A 47 7.43 6.40 3.44
CA ALA A 47 7.62 6.07 2.03
C ALA A 47 8.57 4.87 1.87
N ILE A 48 9.75 4.91 2.50
CA ILE A 48 10.75 3.84 2.43
C ILE A 48 10.20 2.54 3.03
N ALA A 49 9.54 2.61 4.19
CA ALA A 49 8.96 1.44 4.84
C ALA A 49 7.87 0.80 3.96
N SER A 50 7.05 1.62 3.28
CA SER A 50 6.02 1.16 2.36
C SER A 50 6.61 0.40 1.18
N ASP A 51 7.64 0.94 0.53
CA ASP A 51 8.32 0.30 -0.61
C ASP A 51 8.85 -1.09 -0.25
N TRP A 52 9.55 -1.22 0.88
CA TRP A 52 10.07 -2.50 1.34
C TRP A 52 8.98 -3.50 1.70
N ASN A 53 7.89 -3.02 2.29
CA ASN A 53 6.76 -3.88 2.65
C ASN A 53 6.08 -4.47 1.41
N ILE A 54 5.89 -3.69 0.34
CA ILE A 54 5.35 -4.18 -0.94
C ILE A 54 6.24 -5.25 -1.55
N ILE A 55 7.57 -5.00 -1.61
CA ILE A 55 8.54 -6.00 -2.09
C ILE A 55 8.43 -7.30 -1.27
N GLY A 56 8.33 -7.20 0.05
CA GLY A 56 8.19 -8.36 0.93
C GLY A 56 6.91 -9.16 0.67
N GLU A 57 5.78 -8.48 0.47
CA GLU A 57 4.51 -9.14 0.14
C GLU A 57 4.55 -9.79 -1.25
N ASP A 58 5.23 -9.19 -2.23
CA ASP A 58 5.41 -9.80 -3.56
C ASP A 58 6.26 -11.08 -3.50
N ILE A 59 7.37 -11.05 -2.75
CA ILE A 59 8.22 -12.23 -2.53
C ILE A 59 7.42 -13.35 -1.86
N LYS A 60 6.68 -13.01 -0.80
CA LYS A 60 5.83 -13.95 -0.06
C LYS A 60 4.76 -14.57 -0.94
N GLN A 61 4.12 -13.78 -1.80
CA GLN A 61 3.14 -14.27 -2.77
C GLN A 61 3.77 -15.21 -3.80
N ALA A 62 4.96 -14.89 -4.31
CA ALA A 62 5.69 -15.74 -5.24
C ALA A 62 6.05 -17.10 -4.61
N ILE A 63 6.57 -17.11 -3.38
CA ILE A 63 6.88 -18.33 -2.63
C ILE A 63 5.60 -19.15 -2.41
N SER A 64 4.54 -18.52 -1.90
CA SER A 64 3.26 -19.20 -1.62
C SER A 64 2.63 -19.78 -2.88
N GLY A 65 2.75 -19.07 -4.01
CA GLY A 65 2.30 -19.54 -5.33
C GLY A 65 3.08 -20.76 -5.79
N TYR A 66 4.41 -20.69 -5.71
CA TYR A 66 5.29 -21.80 -6.06
C TYR A 66 5.01 -23.06 -5.22
N GLU A 67 4.86 -22.90 -3.90
CA GLU A 67 4.58 -24.00 -2.98
C GLU A 67 3.24 -24.68 -3.29
N LYS A 68 2.22 -23.89 -3.61
CA LYS A 68 0.89 -24.40 -3.98
C LYS A 68 0.94 -25.20 -5.29
N GLU A 69 1.63 -24.69 -6.29
CA GLU A 69 1.77 -25.34 -7.61
C GLU A 69 2.62 -26.62 -7.52
N ASN A 70 3.69 -26.60 -6.74
CA ASN A 70 4.70 -27.67 -6.69
C ASN A 70 4.61 -28.52 -5.41
N HIS A 71 3.47 -28.51 -4.71
CA HIS A 71 3.30 -29.17 -3.41
C HIS A 71 3.83 -30.61 -3.37
N LYS A 72 3.60 -31.42 -4.42
CA LYS A 72 4.06 -32.83 -4.49
C LYS A 72 5.57 -32.99 -4.62
N GLN A 73 6.28 -32.00 -5.19
CA GLN A 73 7.74 -32.03 -5.31
C GLN A 73 8.41 -31.55 -4.01
N LEU A 74 7.71 -30.73 -3.23
CA LEU A 74 8.17 -30.22 -1.93
C LEU A 74 7.99 -31.24 -0.79
N VAL A 75 7.02 -32.15 -0.91
CA VAL A 75 6.95 -33.33 -0.03
C VAL A 75 7.92 -34.37 -0.58
N LEU A 76 9.20 -34.28 -0.19
CA LEU A 76 10.15 -35.37 -0.45
C LEU A 76 9.60 -36.64 0.22
N PRO A 77 9.52 -37.78 -0.49
CA PRO A 77 9.14 -39.04 0.11
C PRO A 77 10.29 -39.47 1.02
N PHE A 78 10.14 -39.27 2.32
CA PHE A 78 10.86 -40.04 3.32
C PHE A 78 10.14 -41.37 3.52
#